data_AF-S4XT98-F1
#
_entry.id   AF-S4XT98-F1
#
_cell.length_a   1.000
_cell.length_b   1.000
_cell.length_c   1.000
_cell.angle_alpha   90.00
_cell.angle_beta   90.00
_cell.angle_gamma   90.00
#
_symmetry.space_group_name_H-M   'P 1'
#
loop_
_entity.id
_entity.type
_entity.pdbx_description
1 polymer ?
#
loop_
_entity_poly.entity_id
_entity_poly.type
_entity_poly.pdbx_seq_one_letter_code
_entity_poly.pdbx_strand_id
1 'polypeptide(L)'
;MGPGEQRSVRALRGEALAAAASLAVLLAASAGCERGGASPGTDADLDAAPPWDVGQAEPEPRPGMAWIPKGVLIAGTPPDRLPRIADEEMAGAQVVMHGFYIDVFSYPNEVGAIPTTNVTQDEARALCEAQGKRLCTELEIERACKGPANTTYEYGDAYKAAVCATGQSRVLTPNGVNAGCVSAFGVHDLHGGVWTWTSSQWQRDTSKPGLVTLRGGNGPSGELVGRCAHGRGVKPDTRRPEVGVRCCAGEVNSFEVVLEVTRDRPLRLEPLVDPRAAAQLAELAPEEARAAAQAGSPEAAFKVERMWTWHPRGNEELVLGGGCARPGAKEEARGRGKRAKRARPGDKATCGLLVARMRLSTPALLAFVSTDLWEPTLGETDSPRELLLYGGDALGVFRRRITYEWGKIGVADKERKRRHKGRRGLSFD
;
A
#
# COMPACT_ATOMS: atom_id res chain seq x y z
N MET A 1 61.09 5.02 32.53
CA MET A 1 60.86 4.64 33.94
C MET A 1 59.43 4.13 34.04
N GLY A 2 59.22 2.81 34.22
CA GLY A 2 57.95 2.30 34.76
C GLY A 2 57.96 2.38 36.30
N PRO A 3 57.11 1.63 37.04
CA PRO A 3 55.99 0.78 36.61
C PRO A 3 54.74 0.86 37.53
N GLY A 4 53.73 0.00 37.29
CA GLY A 4 52.67 -0.41 38.23
C GLY A 4 51.26 0.09 37.86
N GLU A 5 50.19 -0.70 37.80
CA GLU A 5 49.90 -2.00 38.42
C GLU A 5 48.70 -2.66 37.70
N GLN A 6 48.78 -3.99 37.46
CA GLN A 6 47.69 -4.84 36.99
C GLN A 6 46.98 -5.51 38.19
N ARG A 7 45.64 -5.59 38.17
CA ARG A 7 44.83 -6.59 38.91
C ARG A 7 43.59 -6.90 38.07
N SER A 8 43.49 -8.06 37.41
CA SER A 8 43.16 -9.41 37.87
C SER A 8 41.66 -9.69 38.01
N VAL A 9 41.31 -10.83 37.42
CA VAL A 9 40.00 -11.42 37.09
C VAL A 9 39.36 -12.09 38.30
N ARG A 10 38.03 -12.11 38.38
CA ARG A 10 37.29 -13.27 38.91
C ARG A 10 35.84 -13.33 38.40
N ALA A 11 35.56 -14.41 37.67
CA ALA A 11 34.23 -14.88 37.34
C ALA A 11 33.61 -15.62 38.53
N LEU A 12 32.29 -15.54 38.69
CA LEU A 12 31.51 -16.39 39.59
C LEU A 12 30.38 -17.05 38.78
N ARG A 13 30.33 -18.38 38.85
CA ARG A 13 29.29 -19.27 38.34
C ARG A 13 28.34 -19.67 39.48
N GLY A 14 27.12 -20.03 39.10
CA GLY A 14 26.18 -20.90 39.83
C GLY A 14 25.03 -20.12 40.47
N GLU A 15 23.81 -20.63 40.58
CA GLU A 15 23.15 -21.81 40.02
C GLU A 15 21.63 -21.59 40.20
N ALA A 16 20.81 -22.32 39.47
CA ALA A 16 19.35 -22.26 39.49
C ALA A 16 18.74 -22.74 40.83
N LEU A 17 17.47 -22.38 41.10
CA LEU A 17 16.45 -23.28 41.66
C LEU A 17 15.06 -22.63 41.66
N ALA A 18 14.10 -23.40 41.15
CA ALA A 18 12.66 -23.14 41.15
C ALA A 18 11.99 -23.97 42.28
N ALA A 19 10.93 -23.43 42.89
CA ALA A 19 9.87 -24.16 43.60
C ALA A 19 8.72 -23.16 43.87
N ALA A 20 7.54 -23.27 43.23
CA ALA A 20 6.46 -24.25 43.39
C ALA A 20 5.55 -24.00 44.61
N ALA A 21 4.27 -23.85 44.29
CA ALA A 21 3.07 -23.54 45.06
C ALA A 21 2.83 -24.35 46.34
N SER A 22 1.99 -23.80 47.24
CA SER A 22 0.99 -24.57 47.99
C SER A 22 -0.14 -23.67 48.51
N LEU A 23 -1.37 -24.11 48.25
CA LEU A 23 -2.67 -23.56 48.65
C LEU A 23 -3.19 -24.46 49.81
N ALA A 24 -3.72 -23.90 50.90
CA ALA A 24 -4.69 -24.62 51.73
C ALA A 24 -5.47 -23.70 52.67
N VAL A 25 -6.78 -23.93 52.65
CA VAL A 25 -7.92 -23.28 53.34
C VAL A 25 -8.15 -23.92 54.71
N LEU A 26 -8.71 -23.18 55.69
CA LEU A 26 -9.75 -23.69 56.62
C LEU A 26 -10.41 -22.59 57.46
N LEU A 27 -11.66 -22.87 57.83
CA LEU A 27 -12.82 -22.02 58.16
C LEU A 27 -13.12 -21.89 59.66
N ALA A 28 -13.80 -20.78 60.02
CA ALA A 28 -14.88 -20.58 61.02
C ALA A 28 -14.58 -20.83 62.53
N ALA A 29 -15.25 -20.26 63.54
CA ALA A 29 -16.51 -19.51 63.67
C ALA A 29 -16.58 -18.72 65.02
N SER A 30 -17.38 -17.62 65.03
CA SER A 30 -18.32 -17.12 66.09
C SER A 30 -17.83 -16.81 67.53
N ALA A 31 -18.37 -15.89 68.36
CA ALA A 31 -19.62 -15.13 68.43
C ALA A 31 -19.53 -13.98 69.46
N GLY A 32 -20.48 -13.02 69.44
CA GLY A 32 -20.97 -12.28 70.63
C GLY A 32 -20.84 -10.74 70.56
N CYS A 33 -21.89 -10.01 70.15
CA CYS A 33 -22.85 -9.23 70.98
C CYS A 33 -22.47 -7.73 71.00
N GLU A 34 -23.33 -6.71 70.93
CA GLU A 34 -24.78 -6.56 70.75
C GLU A 34 -25.06 -5.09 70.34
N ARG A 35 -26.06 -4.92 69.47
CA ARG A 35 -27.09 -3.85 69.38
C ARG A 35 -26.73 -2.36 69.57
N GLY A 36 -27.04 -1.58 68.52
CA GLY A 36 -27.49 -0.19 68.67
C GLY A 36 -27.60 0.62 67.38
N GLY A 37 -28.78 0.61 66.73
CA GLY A 37 -29.31 1.81 66.03
C GLY A 37 -29.26 1.88 64.50
N ALA A 38 -30.47 1.95 63.92
CA ALA A 38 -30.88 2.48 62.61
C ALA A 38 -30.54 1.68 61.33
N SER A 39 -31.59 1.18 60.67
CA SER A 39 -31.56 0.71 59.28
C SER A 39 -31.51 1.88 58.29
N PRO A 40 -30.62 1.85 57.29
CA PRO A 40 -30.86 2.48 56.00
C PRO A 40 -31.34 1.42 55.00
N GLY A 41 -32.15 1.90 54.05
CA GLY A 41 -32.96 1.11 53.14
C GLY A 41 -32.19 0.19 52.22
N THR A 42 -32.93 -0.85 51.82
CA THR A 42 -32.73 -1.67 50.64
C THR A 42 -32.58 -0.83 49.37
N ASP A 43 -31.91 -1.44 48.39
CA ASP A 43 -31.73 -1.04 47.00
C ASP A 43 -30.57 -0.06 46.75
N ALA A 44 -29.36 -0.57 47.02
CA ALA A 44 -28.19 -0.17 46.25
C ALA A 44 -28.30 -0.84 44.88
N ASP A 45 -28.66 -0.02 43.89
CA ASP A 45 -28.78 -0.34 42.47
C ASP A 45 -27.51 -1.03 41.96
N LEU A 46 -27.58 -2.36 41.78
CA LEU A 46 -26.47 -3.18 41.29
C LEU A 46 -26.25 -3.04 39.77
N ASP A 47 -27.03 -2.19 39.10
CA ASP A 47 -26.93 -1.91 37.66
C ASP A 47 -26.37 -0.50 37.35
N ALA A 48 -25.81 0.21 38.34
CA ALA A 48 -25.12 1.46 38.06
C ALA A 48 -23.84 1.20 37.25
N ALA A 49 -23.90 1.51 35.96
CA ALA A 49 -22.76 1.46 35.06
C ALA A 49 -21.56 2.24 35.66
N PRO A 50 -20.32 1.73 35.54
CA PRO A 50 -19.15 2.37 36.11
C PRO A 50 -19.01 3.84 35.64
N PRO A 51 -18.37 4.73 36.41
CA PRO A 51 -18.24 6.16 36.06
C PRO A 51 -17.41 6.46 34.79
N TRP A 52 -16.87 5.44 34.12
CA TRP A 52 -16.22 5.54 32.81
C TRP A 52 -17.13 5.07 31.65
N ASP A 53 -18.29 4.50 31.97
CA ASP A 53 -19.35 4.19 31.02
C ASP A 53 -20.13 5.48 30.73
N VAL A 54 -19.44 6.42 30.10
CA VAL A 54 -20.09 7.48 29.34
C VAL A 54 -20.71 6.77 28.14
N GLY A 55 -21.94 6.27 28.34
CA GLY A 55 -22.83 5.91 27.25
C GLY A 55 -22.74 7.03 26.23
N GLN A 56 -22.26 6.71 25.03
CA GLN A 56 -22.21 7.67 23.95
C GLN A 56 -23.65 8.08 23.73
N ALA A 57 -24.03 9.27 24.21
CA ALA A 57 -25.33 9.82 23.88
C ALA A 57 -25.45 9.74 22.36
N GLU A 58 -26.43 8.98 21.88
CA GLU A 58 -26.66 8.87 20.45
C GLU A 58 -26.85 10.30 19.93
N PRO A 59 -26.03 10.69 18.96
CA PRO A 59 -25.94 12.07 18.57
C PRO A 59 -27.22 12.45 17.83
N GLU A 60 -27.70 13.68 18.03
CA GLU A 60 -29.00 14.11 17.49
C GLU A 60 -29.10 13.88 15.97
N PRO A 61 -30.02 13.05 15.49
CA PRO A 61 -30.13 12.73 14.07
C PRO A 61 -30.29 13.99 13.22
N ARG A 62 -29.45 14.13 12.20
CA ARG A 62 -29.56 15.20 11.21
C ARG A 62 -30.17 14.64 9.92
N PRO A 63 -31.36 15.12 9.49
CA PRO A 63 -31.99 14.63 8.28
C PRO A 63 -31.04 14.67 7.06
N GLY A 64 -30.93 13.53 6.38
CA GLY A 64 -30.07 13.36 5.20
C GLY A 64 -28.57 13.26 5.49
N MET A 65 -28.12 13.26 6.75
CA MET A 65 -26.69 13.08 7.07
C MET A 65 -26.45 11.78 7.84
N ALA A 66 -25.38 11.08 7.50
CA ALA A 66 -24.89 9.94 8.24
C ALA A 66 -23.99 10.42 9.40
N TRP A 67 -24.17 9.82 10.58
CA TRP A 67 -23.25 9.99 11.69
C TRP A 67 -22.05 9.06 11.56
N ILE A 68 -20.85 9.63 11.60
CA ILE A 68 -19.60 8.89 11.63
C ILE A 68 -19.07 8.94 13.06
N PRO A 69 -19.01 7.80 13.79
CA PRO A 69 -18.57 7.79 15.17
C PRO A 69 -17.06 8.06 15.27
N LYS A 70 -16.66 8.58 16.43
CA LYS A 70 -15.24 8.72 16.80
C LYS A 70 -14.51 7.39 16.63
N GLY A 71 -13.25 7.43 16.22
CA GLY A 71 -12.46 6.22 16.04
C GLY A 71 -11.17 6.44 15.28
N VAL A 72 -10.43 5.36 15.05
CA VAL A 72 -9.14 5.42 14.37
C VAL A 72 -9.32 5.19 12.86
N LEU A 73 -8.81 6.14 12.08
CA LEU A 73 -8.61 6.02 10.65
C LEU A 73 -7.17 5.54 10.38
N ILE A 74 -7.02 4.48 9.59
CA ILE A 74 -5.74 4.13 8.96
C ILE A 74 -5.65 4.95 7.68
N ALA A 75 -5.09 6.15 7.76
CA ALA A 75 -5.12 7.15 6.71
C ALA A 75 -4.07 6.85 5.62
N GLY A 76 -4.49 6.93 4.35
CA GLY A 76 -3.72 6.47 3.19
C GLY A 76 -3.77 4.96 2.97
N THR A 77 -2.86 4.42 2.17
CA THR A 77 -2.78 2.99 1.88
C THR A 77 -1.48 2.43 2.47
N PRO A 78 -1.56 1.46 3.40
CA PRO A 78 -0.38 0.76 3.91
C PRO A 78 0.49 0.18 2.78
N PRO A 79 1.84 0.15 2.90
CA PRO A 79 2.73 -0.33 1.83
C PRO A 79 2.53 -1.79 1.40
N ASP A 80 1.84 -2.58 2.21
CA ASP A 80 1.49 -3.98 1.98
C ASP A 80 0.14 -4.17 1.27
N ARG A 81 -0.69 -3.13 1.18
CA ARG A 81 -1.94 -3.15 0.43
C ARG A 81 -1.75 -2.48 -0.93
N LEU A 82 -2.37 -3.07 -1.95
CA LEU A 82 -2.31 -2.63 -3.34
C LEU A 82 -3.72 -2.51 -3.93
N PRO A 83 -3.94 -1.62 -4.92
CA PRO A 83 -2.95 -0.71 -5.50
C PRO A 83 -2.63 0.50 -4.61
N ARG A 84 -1.45 1.11 -4.83
CA ARG A 84 -0.91 2.22 -4.02
C ARG A 84 -0.23 3.29 -4.86
N ILE A 85 -0.33 4.54 -4.42
CA ILE A 85 0.36 5.72 -4.93
C ILE A 85 1.21 6.37 -3.82
N ALA A 86 2.47 5.97 -3.71
CA ALA A 86 3.31 6.35 -2.58
C ALA A 86 3.61 7.87 -2.45
N ASP A 87 3.51 8.64 -3.54
CA ASP A 87 3.70 10.10 -3.54
C ASP A 87 2.40 10.90 -3.40
N GLU A 88 1.24 10.25 -3.37
CA GLU A 88 -0.07 10.92 -3.28
C GLU A 88 -0.91 10.49 -2.09
N GLU A 89 -0.49 9.47 -1.33
CA GLU A 89 -1.22 9.03 -0.13
C GLU A 89 -0.28 8.59 1.01
N MET A 90 -0.74 8.72 2.25
CA MET A 90 0.02 8.28 3.42
C MET A 90 0.24 6.76 3.43
N ALA A 91 1.25 6.31 4.17
CA ALA A 91 1.59 4.91 4.33
C ALA A 91 0.75 4.18 5.41
N GLY A 92 -0.53 4.56 5.59
CA GLY A 92 -1.40 3.98 6.62
C GLY A 92 -1.19 4.59 8.02
N ALA A 93 -1.13 5.92 8.13
CA ALA A 93 -0.95 6.60 9.41
C ALA A 93 -2.19 6.43 10.30
N GLN A 94 -2.02 6.14 11.59
CA GLN A 94 -3.13 6.04 12.53
C GLN A 94 -3.55 7.44 12.98
N VAL A 95 -4.75 7.87 12.58
CA VAL A 95 -5.31 9.18 12.92
C VAL A 95 -6.56 8.97 13.79
N VAL A 96 -6.56 9.55 14.99
CA VAL A 96 -7.74 9.55 15.87
C VAL A 96 -8.70 10.63 15.38
N MET A 97 -9.92 10.23 15.04
CA MET A 97 -10.97 11.09 14.51
C MET A 97 -12.06 11.32 15.55
N HIS A 98 -12.54 12.56 15.62
CA HIS A 98 -13.75 12.95 16.32
C HIS A 98 -14.99 12.47 15.55
N GLY A 99 -16.13 12.41 16.22
CA GLY A 99 -17.41 12.11 15.56
C GLY A 99 -17.91 13.31 14.75
N PHE A 100 -18.46 13.06 13.56
CA PHE A 100 -18.96 14.11 12.67
C PHE A 100 -20.12 13.60 11.80
N TYR A 101 -20.84 14.53 11.18
CA TYR A 101 -21.88 14.24 10.20
C TYR A 101 -21.37 14.44 8.78
N ILE A 102 -21.82 13.61 7.85
CA ILE A 102 -21.58 13.77 6.41
C ILE A 102 -22.89 13.54 5.65
N ASP A 103 -23.13 14.31 4.59
CA ASP A 103 -24.26 14.10 3.69
C ASP A 103 -24.24 12.65 3.14
N VAL A 104 -25.40 12.00 3.12
CA VAL A 104 -25.54 10.61 2.63
C VAL A 104 -25.24 10.52 1.14
N PHE A 105 -25.67 11.50 0.35
CA PHE A 105 -25.42 11.62 -1.08
C PHE A 105 -24.66 12.92 -1.41
N SER A 106 -24.16 13.03 -2.65
CA SER A 106 -23.57 14.27 -3.14
C SER A 106 -24.65 15.37 -3.21
N TYR A 107 -24.26 16.63 -3.03
CA TYR A 107 -25.17 17.79 -3.09
C TYR A 107 -26.02 17.75 -4.36
N PRO A 108 -27.37 17.86 -4.29
CA PRO A 108 -28.17 18.43 -3.20
C PRO A 108 -28.55 17.47 -2.06
N ASN A 109 -27.90 16.30 -1.98
CA ASN A 109 -28.13 15.29 -0.95
C ASN A 109 -29.52 14.63 -1.04
N GLU A 110 -29.98 14.39 -2.28
CA GLU A 110 -31.26 13.77 -2.60
C GLU A 110 -31.04 12.57 -3.53
N VAL A 111 -31.77 11.48 -3.29
CA VAL A 111 -31.75 10.29 -4.16
C VAL A 111 -32.36 10.64 -5.51
N GLY A 112 -31.72 10.20 -6.61
CA GLY A 112 -32.17 10.44 -7.97
C GLY A 112 -31.91 11.86 -8.49
N ALA A 113 -31.43 12.77 -7.65
CA ALA A 113 -30.98 14.09 -8.10
C ALA A 113 -29.64 13.98 -8.83
N ILE A 114 -29.44 14.82 -9.84
CA ILE A 114 -28.14 14.99 -10.48
C ILE A 114 -27.24 15.80 -9.53
N PRO A 115 -26.03 15.31 -9.18
CA PRO A 115 -25.12 16.06 -8.34
C PRO A 115 -24.80 17.44 -8.94
N THR A 116 -24.76 18.46 -8.08
CA THR A 116 -24.30 19.78 -8.50
C THR A 116 -22.79 19.75 -8.73
N THR A 117 -22.39 20.08 -9.96
CA THR A 117 -21.00 20.08 -10.42
C THR A 117 -20.62 21.41 -11.06
N ASN A 118 -19.39 21.52 -11.57
CA ASN A 118 -18.91 22.70 -12.30
C ASN A 118 -18.89 23.98 -11.43
N VAL A 119 -18.58 23.79 -10.16
CA VAL A 119 -18.41 24.84 -9.15
C VAL A 119 -16.95 24.91 -8.70
N THR A 120 -16.50 26.10 -8.28
CA THR A 120 -15.21 26.28 -7.60
C THR A 120 -15.27 25.74 -6.18
N GLN A 121 -14.12 25.64 -5.49
CA GLN A 121 -14.08 25.26 -4.08
C GLN A 121 -14.85 26.24 -3.20
N ASP A 122 -14.74 27.55 -3.46
CA ASP A 122 -15.43 28.57 -2.68
C ASP A 122 -16.95 28.55 -2.90
N GLU A 123 -17.39 28.30 -4.14
CA GLU A 123 -18.81 28.07 -4.45
C GLU A 123 -19.34 26.81 -3.74
N ALA A 124 -18.56 25.72 -3.75
CA ALA A 124 -18.89 24.50 -3.03
C ALA A 124 -19.01 24.73 -1.51
N ARG A 125 -18.11 25.55 -0.94
CA ARG A 125 -18.15 25.95 0.46
C ARG A 125 -19.42 26.75 0.78
N ALA A 126 -19.73 27.76 -0.04
CA ALA A 126 -20.92 28.58 0.13
C ALA A 126 -22.22 27.74 0.07
N LEU A 127 -22.29 26.72 -0.80
CA LEU A 127 -23.44 25.81 -0.88
C LEU A 127 -23.65 25.03 0.43
N CYS A 128 -22.57 24.60 1.09
CA CYS A 128 -22.66 23.93 2.39
C CYS A 128 -23.01 24.90 3.51
N GLU A 129 -22.38 26.08 3.54
CA GLU A 129 -22.63 27.11 4.56
C GLU A 129 -24.07 27.63 4.52
N ALA A 130 -24.67 27.74 3.33
CA ALA A 130 -26.07 28.11 3.15
C ALA A 130 -27.05 27.12 3.81
N GLN A 131 -26.63 25.88 4.06
CA GLN A 131 -27.41 24.86 4.79
C GLN A 131 -26.99 24.71 6.26
N GLY A 132 -26.16 25.61 6.80
CA GLY A 132 -25.59 25.48 8.15
C GLY A 132 -24.61 24.30 8.29
N LYS A 133 -23.99 23.88 7.19
CA LYS A 133 -22.97 22.82 7.11
C LYS A 133 -21.62 23.44 6.72
N ARG A 134 -20.62 22.59 6.49
CA ARG A 134 -19.28 22.96 6.01
C ARG A 134 -18.81 21.97 4.94
N LEU A 135 -17.73 22.30 4.23
CA LEU A 135 -17.02 21.27 3.45
C LEU A 135 -16.41 20.23 4.40
N CYS A 136 -16.38 18.98 3.94
CA CYS A 136 -15.65 17.91 4.59
C CYS A 136 -14.13 18.11 4.46
N THR A 137 -13.36 17.67 5.45
CA THR A 137 -11.92 17.49 5.28
C THR A 137 -11.63 16.22 4.46
N GLU A 138 -10.44 16.09 3.88
CA GLU A 138 -10.13 14.92 3.07
C GLU A 138 -10.12 13.61 3.87
N LEU A 139 -9.76 13.67 5.16
CA LEU A 139 -9.74 12.51 6.05
C LEU A 139 -11.13 12.16 6.58
N GLU A 140 -12.05 13.12 6.67
CA GLU A 140 -13.46 12.84 6.95
C GLU A 140 -14.09 12.01 5.83
N ILE A 141 -13.86 12.40 4.57
CA ILE A 141 -14.33 11.62 3.40
C ILE A 141 -13.67 10.23 3.38
N GLU A 142 -12.36 10.16 3.62
CA GLU A 142 -11.65 8.88 3.66
C GLU A 142 -12.20 7.96 4.76
N ARG A 143 -12.45 8.49 5.97
CA ARG A 143 -13.05 7.73 7.07
C ARG A 143 -14.47 7.26 6.74
N ALA A 144 -15.29 8.15 6.19
CA ALA A 144 -16.65 7.82 5.76
C ALA A 144 -16.65 6.70 4.70
N CYS A 145 -15.66 6.69 3.82
CA CYS A 145 -15.47 5.67 2.79
C CYS A 145 -15.01 4.33 3.36
N LYS A 146 -13.93 4.34 4.15
CA LYS A 146 -13.29 3.09 4.64
C LYS A 146 -14.11 2.31 5.67
N GLY A 147 -15.13 2.94 6.25
CA GLY A 147 -15.93 2.31 7.30
C GLY A 147 -15.13 2.04 8.58
N PRO A 148 -15.73 1.35 9.56
CA PRO A 148 -15.08 1.00 10.82
C PRO A 148 -13.89 0.05 10.62
N ALA A 149 -13.96 -0.81 9.59
CA ALA A 149 -12.94 -1.83 9.29
C ALA A 149 -11.71 -1.30 8.53
N ASN A 150 -11.66 -0.01 8.17
CA ASN A 150 -10.55 0.59 7.44
C ASN A 150 -10.25 -0.13 6.09
N THR A 151 -11.31 -0.42 5.32
CA THR A 151 -11.23 -1.14 4.04
C THR A 151 -10.59 -0.30 2.94
N THR A 152 -10.13 -0.96 1.87
CA THR A 152 -9.52 -0.29 0.71
C THR A 152 -10.55 0.47 -0.14
N TYR A 153 -11.73 -0.12 -0.32
CA TYR A 153 -12.89 0.42 -1.02
C TYR A 153 -14.07 0.50 -0.05
N GLU A 154 -15.12 1.25 -0.43
CA GLU A 154 -16.33 1.44 0.39
C GLU A 154 -17.02 0.13 0.78
N TYR A 155 -16.91 -0.86 -0.09
CA TYR A 155 -17.58 -2.16 -0.01
C TYR A 155 -16.62 -3.32 0.33
N GLY A 156 -15.40 -3.02 0.78
CA GLY A 156 -14.41 -4.03 1.19
C GLY A 156 -13.02 -3.84 0.57
N ASP A 157 -12.17 -4.86 0.65
CA ASP A 157 -10.77 -4.77 0.19
C ASP A 157 -10.53 -5.22 -1.25
N ALA A 158 -11.46 -5.98 -1.83
CA ALA A 158 -11.35 -6.46 -3.19
C ALA A 158 -12.11 -5.53 -4.14
N TYR A 159 -11.44 -5.04 -5.18
CA TYR A 159 -12.05 -4.17 -6.18
C TYR A 159 -13.19 -4.87 -6.94
N LYS A 160 -14.32 -4.18 -7.06
CA LYS A 160 -15.51 -4.65 -7.80
C LYS A 160 -16.05 -3.51 -8.66
N ALA A 161 -15.65 -3.51 -9.94
CA ALA A 161 -16.01 -2.45 -10.89
C ALA A 161 -17.52 -2.16 -10.94
N ALA A 162 -18.37 -3.19 -10.85
CA ALA A 162 -19.81 -3.05 -10.96
C ALA A 162 -20.51 -2.42 -9.73
N VAL A 163 -19.84 -2.32 -8.57
CA VAL A 163 -20.49 -1.83 -7.34
C VAL A 163 -20.70 -0.31 -7.39
N CYS A 164 -19.65 0.43 -7.75
CA CYS A 164 -19.68 1.89 -7.91
C CYS A 164 -19.52 2.34 -9.36
N ALA A 165 -19.49 1.43 -10.34
CA ALA A 165 -19.23 1.73 -11.75
C ALA A 165 -17.91 2.49 -12.02
N THR A 166 -16.94 2.40 -11.10
CA THR A 166 -15.60 3.00 -11.28
C THR A 166 -14.89 2.36 -12.47
N GLY A 167 -14.25 3.15 -13.33
CA GLY A 167 -13.59 2.64 -14.54
C GLY A 167 -14.54 2.25 -15.68
N GLN A 168 -15.86 2.41 -15.52
CA GLN A 168 -16.85 2.06 -16.54
C GLN A 168 -17.46 3.32 -17.19
N SER A 169 -18.53 3.86 -16.61
CA SER A 169 -19.22 5.05 -17.12
C SER A 169 -18.62 6.31 -16.50
N ARG A 170 -18.31 7.31 -17.34
CA ARG A 170 -17.86 8.64 -16.89
C ARG A 170 -18.96 9.70 -17.04
N VAL A 171 -20.19 9.25 -17.30
CA VAL A 171 -21.35 10.13 -17.38
C VAL A 171 -21.75 10.50 -15.96
N LEU A 172 -22.10 11.78 -15.75
CA LEU A 172 -22.67 12.23 -14.49
C LEU A 172 -23.95 11.42 -14.23
N THR A 173 -23.96 10.66 -13.15
CA THR A 173 -25.07 9.78 -12.78
C THR A 173 -25.89 10.42 -11.65
N PRO A 174 -27.21 10.22 -11.65
CA PRO A 174 -28.03 10.56 -10.50
C PRO A 174 -27.55 9.86 -9.22
N ASN A 175 -27.69 10.53 -8.09
CA ASN A 175 -27.43 9.97 -6.76
C ASN A 175 -28.22 8.67 -6.55
N GLY A 176 -27.60 7.66 -5.95
CA GLY A 176 -28.21 6.39 -5.57
C GLY A 176 -28.44 5.41 -6.72
N VAL A 177 -28.03 5.73 -7.96
CA VAL A 177 -28.13 4.79 -9.10
C VAL A 177 -27.38 3.50 -8.82
N ASN A 178 -26.21 3.60 -8.20
CA ASN A 178 -25.41 2.46 -7.78
C ASN A 178 -25.77 2.08 -6.34
N ALA A 179 -26.90 1.38 -6.15
CA ALA A 179 -27.42 1.07 -4.80
C ALA A 179 -26.42 0.30 -3.91
N GLY A 180 -25.50 -0.47 -4.50
CA GLY A 180 -24.43 -1.17 -3.78
C GLY A 180 -23.21 -0.31 -3.42
N CYS A 181 -23.10 0.90 -3.99
CA CYS A 181 -22.04 1.87 -3.71
C CYS A 181 -22.35 2.60 -2.41
N VAL A 182 -22.22 1.87 -1.30
CA VAL A 182 -22.51 2.33 0.05
C VAL A 182 -21.40 1.86 0.99
N SER A 183 -20.90 2.78 1.82
CA SER A 183 -19.95 2.43 2.85
C SER A 183 -20.62 1.75 4.03
N ALA A 184 -19.85 1.10 4.89
CA ALA A 184 -20.36 0.51 6.13
C ALA A 184 -20.94 1.54 7.13
N PHE A 185 -20.75 2.85 6.90
CA PHE A 185 -21.42 3.93 7.63
C PHE A 185 -22.71 4.44 6.95
N GLY A 186 -23.14 3.81 5.84
CA GLY A 186 -24.36 4.18 5.13
C GLY A 186 -24.20 5.39 4.20
N VAL A 187 -22.96 5.79 3.87
CA VAL A 187 -22.71 6.90 2.95
C VAL A 187 -22.62 6.37 1.52
N HIS A 188 -23.44 6.93 0.63
CA HIS A 188 -23.55 6.49 -0.75
C HIS A 188 -22.68 7.30 -1.71
N ASP A 189 -22.30 6.71 -2.84
CA ASP A 189 -21.67 7.39 -3.98
C ASP A 189 -20.43 8.23 -3.60
N LEU A 190 -19.60 7.71 -2.70
CA LEU A 190 -18.34 8.36 -2.36
C LEU A 190 -17.33 8.24 -3.52
N HIS A 191 -17.42 7.18 -4.32
CA HIS A 191 -16.72 6.98 -5.59
C HIS A 191 -17.72 6.64 -6.70
N GLY A 192 -17.24 6.63 -7.96
CA GLY A 192 -18.07 6.25 -9.11
C GLY A 192 -18.89 7.38 -9.72
N GLY A 193 -19.26 8.36 -8.90
CA GLY A 193 -19.88 9.62 -9.32
C GLY A 193 -18.86 10.75 -9.46
N VAL A 194 -19.14 11.86 -8.78
CA VAL A 194 -18.35 13.10 -8.86
C VAL A 194 -17.14 13.07 -7.92
N TRP A 195 -16.08 13.75 -8.32
CA TRP A 195 -15.04 14.17 -7.40
C TRP A 195 -15.63 15.20 -6.44
N THR A 196 -15.27 15.12 -5.17
CA THR A 196 -15.81 16.00 -4.13
C THR A 196 -14.76 17.01 -3.69
N TRP A 197 -15.10 18.30 -3.73
CA TRP A 197 -14.30 19.35 -3.10
C TRP A 197 -14.17 19.11 -1.59
N THR A 198 -12.96 19.29 -1.06
CA THR A 198 -12.71 19.25 0.38
C THR A 198 -12.21 20.60 0.87
N SER A 199 -12.22 20.81 2.18
CA SER A 199 -11.56 21.96 2.81
C SER A 199 -10.04 21.78 2.97
N SER A 200 -9.50 20.61 2.65
CA SER A 200 -8.08 20.27 2.87
C SER A 200 -7.19 20.76 1.73
N GLN A 201 -6.01 21.27 2.09
CA GLN A 201 -4.95 21.61 1.13
C GLN A 201 -4.24 20.34 0.66
N TRP A 202 -3.78 20.35 -0.59
CA TRP A 202 -2.98 19.25 -1.15
C TRP A 202 -1.48 19.46 -0.86
N GLN A 203 -1.03 18.99 0.30
CA GLN A 203 0.34 19.21 0.80
C GLN A 203 1.28 18.03 0.51
N ARG A 204 1.35 17.59 -0.75
CA ARG A 204 2.13 16.40 -1.15
C ARG A 204 3.30 16.72 -2.07
N ASP A 205 3.28 17.87 -2.73
CA ASP A 205 4.36 18.27 -3.63
C ASP A 205 4.60 19.76 -3.44
N THR A 206 5.67 20.11 -2.74
CA THR A 206 6.01 21.50 -2.43
C THR A 206 6.31 22.33 -3.68
N SER A 207 6.61 21.68 -4.81
CA SER A 207 6.76 22.35 -6.11
C SER A 207 5.43 22.82 -6.72
N LYS A 208 4.29 22.36 -6.18
CA LYS A 208 2.94 22.69 -6.65
C LYS A 208 2.08 23.25 -5.50
N PRO A 209 2.42 24.43 -4.97
CA PRO A 209 1.65 25.05 -3.89
C PRO A 209 0.28 25.52 -4.37
N GLY A 210 -0.63 25.76 -3.42
CA GLY A 210 -1.95 26.37 -3.68
C GLY A 210 -2.98 25.43 -4.29
N LEU A 211 -2.77 24.11 -4.21
CA LEU A 211 -3.74 23.10 -4.60
C LEU A 211 -4.60 22.68 -3.40
N VAL A 212 -5.84 22.29 -3.68
CA VAL A 212 -6.77 21.73 -2.69
C VAL A 212 -7.13 20.30 -3.08
N THR A 213 -7.47 19.49 -2.09
CA THR A 213 -7.71 18.05 -2.27
C THR A 213 -9.12 17.80 -2.79
N LEU A 214 -9.21 17.00 -3.84
CA LEU A 214 -10.42 16.28 -4.25
C LEU A 214 -10.36 14.83 -3.77
N ARG A 215 -11.50 14.28 -3.36
CA ARG A 215 -11.67 12.85 -3.04
C ARG A 215 -12.80 12.23 -3.84
N GLY A 216 -12.82 10.90 -3.95
CA GLY A 216 -13.90 10.18 -4.61
C GLY A 216 -13.75 10.08 -6.12
N GLY A 217 -14.85 10.34 -6.83
CA GLY A 217 -14.88 10.46 -8.28
C GLY A 217 -14.72 9.16 -9.05
N ASN A 218 -14.51 9.32 -10.35
CA ASN A 218 -14.41 8.22 -11.31
C ASN A 218 -13.32 8.50 -12.36
N GLY A 219 -12.77 7.44 -12.96
CA GLY A 219 -11.73 7.53 -13.97
C GLY A 219 -11.37 6.15 -14.56
N PRO A 220 -10.61 6.09 -15.67
CA PRO A 220 -10.34 4.85 -16.40
C PRO A 220 -9.73 3.73 -15.56
N SER A 221 -8.79 4.08 -14.67
CA SER A 221 -8.18 3.13 -13.72
C SER A 221 -9.06 2.98 -12.49
N GLY A 222 -10.24 2.36 -12.65
CA GLY A 222 -11.24 2.27 -11.59
C GLY A 222 -10.72 1.59 -10.31
N GLU A 223 -9.85 0.58 -10.43
CA GLU A 223 -9.19 -0.08 -9.27
C GLU A 223 -8.36 0.91 -8.44
N LEU A 224 -7.77 1.92 -9.08
CA LEU A 224 -6.95 2.93 -8.44
C LEU A 224 -7.78 4.09 -7.89
N VAL A 225 -8.69 4.60 -8.73
CA VAL A 225 -9.52 5.78 -8.43
C VAL A 225 -10.56 5.47 -7.37
N GLY A 226 -11.14 4.26 -7.39
CA GLY A 226 -12.18 3.85 -6.43
C GLY A 226 -11.69 3.62 -5.01
N ARG A 227 -10.38 3.71 -4.73
CA ARG A 227 -9.85 3.51 -3.38
C ARG A 227 -10.18 4.69 -2.49
N CYS A 228 -10.60 4.43 -1.27
CA CYS A 228 -10.91 5.47 -0.29
C CYS A 228 -9.77 6.46 -0.03
N ALA A 229 -8.52 5.98 -0.09
CA ALA A 229 -7.33 6.80 0.13
C ALA A 229 -6.93 7.64 -1.09
N HIS A 230 -7.51 7.40 -2.27
CA HIS A 230 -7.16 8.13 -3.47
C HIS A 230 -7.66 9.57 -3.39
N GLY A 231 -6.80 10.49 -3.80
CA GLY A 231 -7.13 11.91 -3.91
C GLY A 231 -6.38 12.56 -5.05
N ARG A 232 -6.76 13.81 -5.36
CA ARG A 232 -6.12 14.60 -6.41
C ARG A 232 -6.03 16.07 -6.00
N GLY A 233 -4.86 16.68 -6.19
CA GLY A 233 -4.68 18.13 -6.05
C GLY A 233 -5.19 18.89 -7.28
N VAL A 234 -6.04 19.90 -7.06
CA VAL A 234 -6.59 20.79 -8.11
C VAL A 234 -6.57 22.24 -7.61
N LYS A 235 -6.49 23.22 -8.52
CA LYS A 235 -6.58 24.64 -8.13
C LYS A 235 -8.00 24.96 -7.65
N PRO A 236 -8.18 25.78 -6.60
CA PRO A 236 -9.48 26.03 -5.99
C PRO A 236 -10.47 26.78 -6.91
N ASP A 237 -9.98 27.52 -7.89
CA ASP A 237 -10.76 28.27 -8.90
C ASP A 237 -11.21 27.42 -10.09
N THR A 238 -10.79 26.17 -10.16
CA THR A 238 -11.11 25.27 -11.27
C THR A 238 -12.59 24.90 -11.25
N ARG A 239 -13.24 24.95 -12.41
CA ARG A 239 -14.59 24.39 -12.61
C ARG A 239 -14.53 23.22 -13.57
N ARG A 240 -15.16 22.10 -13.20
CA ARG A 240 -15.18 20.87 -13.99
C ARG A 240 -16.51 20.14 -13.87
N PRO A 241 -17.03 19.55 -14.96
CA PRO A 241 -18.30 18.82 -14.94
C PRO A 241 -18.27 17.56 -14.08
N GLU A 242 -17.07 17.02 -13.78
CA GLU A 242 -16.91 15.86 -12.91
C GLU A 242 -16.63 16.20 -11.44
N VAL A 243 -16.59 17.49 -11.07
CA VAL A 243 -16.26 17.93 -9.70
C VAL A 243 -17.48 18.62 -9.08
N GLY A 244 -17.91 18.13 -7.92
CA GLY A 244 -19.08 18.59 -7.18
C GLY A 244 -18.82 18.71 -5.68
N VAL A 245 -19.91 18.60 -4.92
CA VAL A 245 -19.95 19.02 -3.50
C VAL A 245 -20.56 17.92 -2.63
N ARG A 246 -20.03 17.78 -1.41
CA ARG A 246 -20.64 17.02 -0.32
C ARG A 246 -20.32 17.74 0.98
N CYS A 247 -21.32 17.91 1.83
CA CYS A 247 -21.16 18.68 3.05
C CYS A 247 -20.97 17.77 4.27
N CYS A 248 -20.24 18.29 5.24
CA CYS A 248 -20.07 17.73 6.57
C CYS A 248 -20.57 18.72 7.62
N ALA A 249 -20.78 18.25 8.85
CA ALA A 249 -21.14 19.11 9.97
C ALA A 249 -20.65 18.53 11.31
N GLY A 250 -20.64 19.36 12.34
CA GLY A 250 -20.03 19.05 13.64
C GLY A 250 -18.57 19.46 13.72
N GLU A 251 -17.88 18.96 14.75
CA GLU A 251 -16.47 19.25 15.01
C GLU A 251 -15.59 18.92 13.79
N VAL A 252 -14.61 19.78 13.50
CA VAL A 252 -13.74 19.62 12.33
C VAL A 252 -12.58 18.70 12.68
N ASN A 253 -12.40 17.64 11.90
CA ASN A 253 -11.17 16.83 11.98
C ASN A 253 -10.05 17.51 11.19
N SER A 254 -9.22 18.29 11.88
CA SER A 254 -8.22 19.19 11.29
C SER A 254 -6.87 18.56 10.94
N PHE A 255 -6.69 17.24 11.12
CA PHE A 255 -5.44 16.58 10.76
C PHE A 255 -5.15 16.75 9.27
N GLU A 256 -3.98 17.32 8.96
CA GLU A 256 -3.58 17.60 7.58
C GLU A 256 -2.74 16.47 7.00
N VAL A 257 -2.94 16.21 5.71
CA VAL A 257 -2.13 15.23 5.01
C VAL A 257 -0.92 15.89 4.36
N VAL A 258 0.21 15.82 5.06
CA VAL A 258 1.50 16.33 4.59
C VAL A 258 2.36 15.15 4.13
N LEU A 259 2.85 15.18 2.89
CA LEU A 259 3.83 14.22 2.39
C LEU A 259 5.08 14.95 1.91
N GLU A 260 6.22 14.48 2.39
CA GLU A 260 7.50 14.78 1.76
C GLU A 260 7.71 13.79 0.61
N VAL A 261 7.77 14.31 -0.62
CA VAL A 261 7.96 13.49 -1.83
C VAL A 261 9.41 13.55 -2.27
N THR A 262 10.09 12.42 -2.10
CA THR A 262 11.45 12.19 -2.55
C THR A 262 11.43 11.59 -3.96
N ARG A 263 12.21 12.17 -4.88
CA ARG A 263 12.33 11.70 -6.28
C ARG A 263 13.80 11.52 -6.60
N ASP A 264 14.25 10.28 -6.54
CA ASP A 264 15.61 9.91 -6.90
C ASP A 264 15.74 9.59 -8.39
N ARG A 265 16.98 9.29 -8.81
CA ARG A 265 17.24 8.83 -10.19
C ARG A 265 16.42 7.58 -10.47
N PRO A 266 15.77 7.47 -11.65
CA PRO A 266 14.90 6.35 -11.97
C PRO A 266 15.58 5.00 -11.76
N LEU A 267 16.75 4.79 -12.34
CA LEU A 267 17.51 3.56 -12.16
C LEU A 267 18.95 3.85 -11.71
N ARG A 268 19.40 3.16 -10.67
CA ARG A 268 20.79 3.22 -10.19
C ARG A 268 21.36 1.81 -10.14
N LEU A 269 22.47 1.58 -10.83
CA LEU A 269 23.28 0.37 -10.64
C LEU A 269 23.98 0.47 -9.29
N GLU A 270 23.73 -0.51 -8.43
CA GLU A 270 24.39 -0.61 -7.14
C GLU A 270 25.65 -1.46 -7.26
N PRO A 271 26.78 -1.05 -6.69
CA PRO A 271 27.92 -1.94 -6.56
C PRO A 271 27.52 -3.12 -5.66
N LEU A 272 27.98 -4.33 -5.99
CA LEU A 272 27.62 -5.58 -5.31
C LEU A 272 28.30 -5.70 -3.93
N VAL A 273 28.06 -4.72 -3.05
CA VAL A 273 28.75 -4.52 -1.78
C VAL A 273 27.96 -5.10 -0.60
N ASP A 274 26.65 -5.36 -0.77
CA ASP A 274 25.82 -6.04 0.21
C ASP A 274 25.59 -7.52 -0.16
N PRO A 275 26.49 -8.44 0.27
CA PRO A 275 26.33 -9.88 0.00
C PRO A 275 25.10 -10.47 0.67
N ARG A 276 24.56 -9.84 1.73
CA ARG A 276 23.37 -10.33 2.43
C ARG A 276 22.12 -10.08 1.61
N ALA A 277 21.93 -8.86 1.11
CA ALA A 277 20.78 -8.54 0.26
C ALA A 277 20.79 -9.37 -1.04
N ALA A 278 21.96 -9.55 -1.66
CA ALA A 278 22.12 -10.40 -2.83
C ALA A 278 21.73 -11.88 -2.56
N ALA A 279 22.15 -12.43 -1.41
CA ALA A 279 21.79 -13.78 -1.00
C ALA A 279 20.29 -13.93 -0.72
N GLN A 280 19.70 -12.98 0.01
CA GLN A 280 18.25 -12.98 0.29
C GLN A 280 17.42 -12.90 -0.99
N LEU A 281 17.85 -12.10 -1.98
CA LEU A 281 17.20 -12.04 -3.29
C LEU A 281 17.34 -13.36 -4.05
N ALA A 282 18.52 -13.96 -4.06
CA ALA A 282 18.76 -15.24 -4.73
C ALA A 282 17.83 -16.37 -4.20
N GLU A 283 17.53 -16.36 -2.90
CA GLU A 283 16.59 -17.30 -2.29
C GLU A 283 15.15 -17.16 -2.81
N LEU A 284 14.77 -15.97 -3.29
CA LEU A 284 13.45 -15.69 -3.87
C LEU A 284 13.30 -16.14 -5.32
N ALA A 285 14.37 -16.59 -5.98
CA ALA A 285 14.28 -17.11 -7.34
C ALA A 285 13.30 -18.30 -7.43
N PRO A 286 12.53 -18.44 -8.52
CA PRO A 286 11.59 -19.55 -8.65
C PRO A 286 12.32 -20.89 -8.63
N GLU A 287 11.62 -21.95 -8.23
CA GLU A 287 12.21 -23.29 -8.13
C GLU A 287 12.86 -23.72 -9.45
N GLU A 288 12.26 -23.44 -10.60
CA GLU A 288 12.84 -23.76 -11.92
C GLU A 288 14.23 -23.12 -12.12
N ALA A 289 14.39 -21.85 -11.76
CA ALA A 289 15.67 -21.15 -11.84
C ALA A 289 16.67 -21.69 -10.83
N ARG A 290 16.20 -22.09 -9.62
CA ARG A 290 17.04 -22.73 -8.60
C ARG A 290 17.38 -24.19 -8.93
N ALA A 291 16.52 -24.90 -9.65
CA ALA A 291 16.62 -26.32 -9.98
C ALA A 291 17.39 -26.61 -11.27
N ALA A 292 17.52 -25.63 -12.18
CA ALA A 292 18.50 -25.68 -13.28
C ALA A 292 19.95 -25.91 -12.78
N ALA A 293 20.17 -25.69 -11.47
CA ALA A 293 21.38 -26.05 -10.74
C ALA A 293 21.59 -27.56 -10.49
N GLN A 294 20.72 -28.46 -10.98
CA GLN A 294 20.74 -29.89 -10.63
C GLN A 294 21.97 -30.66 -11.13
N ALA A 295 23.06 -30.51 -10.37
CA ALA A 295 24.12 -31.49 -10.17
C ALA A 295 24.81 -31.27 -8.79
N GLY A 296 24.04 -30.97 -7.74
CA GLY A 296 24.48 -31.08 -6.34
C GLY A 296 25.67 -30.20 -5.89
N SER A 297 26.12 -29.24 -6.71
CA SER A 297 27.21 -28.32 -6.34
C SER A 297 26.64 -26.96 -5.89
N PRO A 298 27.08 -26.40 -4.75
CA PRO A 298 26.75 -25.04 -4.32
C PRO A 298 27.06 -23.97 -5.39
N GLU A 299 27.99 -24.26 -6.30
CA GLU A 299 28.37 -23.34 -7.38
C GLU A 299 27.29 -23.20 -8.46
N ALA A 300 26.40 -24.18 -8.58
CA ALA A 300 25.35 -24.19 -9.60
C ALA A 300 24.08 -23.41 -9.20
N ALA A 301 23.97 -23.03 -7.93
CA ALA A 301 22.84 -22.27 -7.40
C ALA A 301 22.66 -20.93 -8.13
N PHE A 302 21.43 -20.41 -8.13
CA PHE A 302 21.15 -19.07 -8.67
C PHE A 302 21.92 -18.03 -7.87
N LYS A 303 22.75 -17.23 -8.56
CA LYS A 303 23.53 -16.15 -7.94
C LYS A 303 23.09 -14.82 -8.51
N VAL A 304 22.84 -13.87 -7.63
CA VAL A 304 22.65 -12.46 -8.01
C VAL A 304 24.03 -11.86 -8.31
N GLU A 305 24.21 -11.41 -9.54
CA GLU A 305 25.49 -10.93 -10.08
C GLU A 305 25.48 -9.41 -10.29
N ARG A 306 24.30 -8.81 -10.36
CA ARG A 306 24.11 -7.36 -10.43
C ARG A 306 22.90 -6.95 -9.62
N MET A 307 22.98 -5.76 -9.02
CA MET A 307 21.89 -5.17 -8.27
C MET A 307 21.60 -3.77 -8.77
N TRP A 308 20.33 -3.40 -8.75
CA TRP A 308 19.89 -2.04 -9.02
C TRP A 308 18.87 -1.59 -7.99
N THR A 309 18.82 -0.29 -7.78
CA THR A 309 17.71 0.39 -7.12
C THR A 309 16.88 1.07 -8.20
N TRP A 310 15.57 0.82 -8.20
CA TRP A 310 14.62 1.40 -9.15
C TRP A 310 13.59 2.24 -8.41
N HIS A 311 13.48 3.51 -8.80
CA HIS A 311 12.51 4.48 -8.32
C HIS A 311 11.49 4.77 -9.43
N PRO A 312 10.47 3.92 -9.61
CA PRO A 312 9.47 4.13 -10.65
C PRO A 312 8.59 5.36 -10.39
N ARG A 313 8.52 5.81 -9.13
CA ARG A 313 7.73 6.94 -8.70
C ARG A 313 8.31 7.55 -7.42
N GLY A 314 7.92 8.77 -7.09
CA GLY A 314 8.30 9.38 -5.81
C GLY A 314 7.84 8.52 -4.63
N ASN A 315 8.67 8.46 -3.59
CA ASN A 315 8.48 7.63 -2.40
C ASN A 315 8.29 6.12 -2.68
N GLU A 316 8.64 5.65 -3.87
CA GLU A 316 8.67 4.23 -4.22
C GLU A 316 10.09 3.81 -4.56
N GLU A 317 10.57 2.77 -3.87
CA GLU A 317 11.89 2.18 -4.08
C GLU A 317 11.75 0.66 -4.21
N LEU A 318 12.31 0.11 -5.27
CA LEU A 318 12.38 -1.31 -5.54
C LEU A 318 13.83 -1.75 -5.70
N VAL A 319 14.14 -2.94 -5.19
CA VAL A 319 15.45 -3.56 -5.34
C VAL A 319 15.36 -4.62 -6.42
N LEU A 320 16.26 -4.52 -7.40
CA LEU A 320 16.35 -5.43 -8.52
C LEU A 320 17.60 -6.31 -8.38
N GLY A 321 17.44 -7.62 -8.52
CA GLY A 321 18.55 -8.58 -8.50
C GLY A 321 18.63 -9.32 -9.82
N GLY A 322 19.68 -9.08 -10.60
CA GLY A 322 19.93 -9.78 -11.85
C GLY A 322 20.89 -10.94 -11.63
N GLY A 323 20.53 -12.15 -12.06
CA GLY A 323 21.32 -13.34 -11.77
C GLY A 323 21.09 -14.51 -12.70
N CYS A 324 21.90 -15.55 -12.49
CA CYS A 324 21.86 -16.80 -13.23
C CYS A 324 22.16 -18.00 -12.32
N ALA A 325 21.52 -19.12 -12.60
CA ALA A 325 21.99 -20.46 -12.22
C ALA A 325 22.71 -21.07 -13.42
N ARG A 326 23.97 -21.47 -13.26
CA ARG A 326 24.75 -22.13 -14.31
C ARG A 326 25.10 -23.54 -13.86
N PRO A 327 24.88 -24.58 -14.68
CA PRO A 327 25.36 -25.91 -14.33
C PRO A 327 26.88 -25.85 -14.17
N GLY A 328 27.40 -26.41 -13.07
CA GLY A 328 28.83 -26.36 -12.77
C GLY A 328 29.66 -26.88 -13.94
N ALA A 329 30.67 -26.13 -14.34
CA ALA A 329 31.61 -26.57 -15.36
C ALA A 329 32.31 -27.83 -14.84
N LYS A 330 32.02 -29.00 -15.40
CA LYS A 330 32.95 -30.13 -15.22
C LYS A 330 34.27 -29.69 -15.85
N GLU A 331 35.35 -29.65 -15.07
CA GLU A 331 36.70 -29.60 -15.61
C GLU A 331 36.89 -30.83 -16.50
N GLU A 332 36.59 -30.70 -17.80
CA GLU A 332 37.00 -31.69 -18.78
C GLU A 332 38.51 -31.53 -18.95
N ALA A 333 39.26 -32.40 -18.25
CA ALA A 333 40.65 -32.68 -18.57
C ALA A 333 40.77 -32.84 -20.09
N ARG A 334 41.65 -32.05 -20.70
CA ARG A 334 41.91 -31.94 -22.14
C ARG A 334 42.25 -33.31 -22.76
N GLY A 335 41.24 -34.12 -23.06
CA GLY A 335 41.34 -35.36 -23.82
C GLY A 335 40.90 -35.11 -25.24
N ARG A 336 41.85 -35.07 -26.18
CA ARG A 336 41.58 -34.98 -27.62
C ARG A 336 40.62 -36.09 -28.06
N GLY A 337 39.47 -35.70 -28.61
CA GLY A 337 38.68 -36.53 -29.50
C GLY A 337 37.53 -37.30 -28.86
N LYS A 338 36.44 -36.62 -28.49
CA LYS A 338 35.09 -37.22 -28.50
C LYS A 338 34.08 -36.22 -29.06
N ARG A 339 33.20 -36.71 -29.94
CA ARG A 339 32.11 -35.94 -30.58
C ARG A 339 31.27 -35.23 -29.51
N ALA A 340 30.96 -33.95 -29.75
CA ALA A 340 30.08 -33.14 -28.90
C ALA A 340 28.76 -33.90 -28.63
N LYS A 341 28.52 -34.31 -27.38
CA LYS A 341 27.21 -34.81 -26.96
C LYS A 341 26.20 -33.67 -27.12
N ARG A 342 25.02 -33.96 -27.69
CA ARG A 342 23.88 -33.04 -27.66
C ARG A 342 23.60 -32.68 -26.20
N ALA A 343 23.65 -31.38 -25.88
CA ALA A 343 23.31 -30.85 -24.57
C ALA A 343 21.92 -31.35 -24.15
N ARG A 344 21.81 -31.88 -22.93
CA ARG A 344 20.53 -32.26 -22.34
C ARG A 344 19.75 -30.98 -21.97
N PRO A 345 18.41 -31.05 -21.83
CA PRO A 345 17.60 -29.91 -21.42
C PRO A 345 18.03 -29.22 -20.11
N GLY A 346 18.85 -29.87 -19.26
CA GLY A 346 19.41 -29.31 -18.01
C GLY A 346 20.84 -28.77 -18.08
N ASP A 347 21.48 -28.71 -19.25
CA ASP A 347 22.88 -28.21 -19.39
C ASP A 347 22.94 -26.70 -19.69
N LYS A 348 21.83 -25.97 -19.55
CA LYS A 348 21.71 -24.57 -19.96
C LYS A 348 21.57 -23.66 -18.74
N ALA A 349 22.28 -22.54 -18.77
CA ALA A 349 22.10 -21.49 -17.78
C ALA A 349 20.64 -21.00 -17.74
N THR A 350 20.12 -20.73 -16.55
CA THR A 350 18.81 -20.10 -16.37
C THR A 350 19.00 -18.78 -15.65
N CYS A 351 18.68 -17.70 -16.34
CA CYS A 351 18.92 -16.33 -15.92
C CYS A 351 17.62 -15.55 -15.82
N GLY A 352 17.61 -14.54 -14.96
CA GLY A 352 16.46 -13.65 -14.84
C GLY A 352 16.67 -12.51 -13.86
N LEU A 353 15.71 -11.60 -13.89
CA LEU A 353 15.63 -10.44 -13.02
C LEU A 353 14.61 -10.69 -11.92
N LEU A 354 15.04 -10.53 -10.67
CA LEU A 354 14.19 -10.45 -9.49
C LEU A 354 13.81 -8.99 -9.27
N VAL A 355 12.53 -8.72 -9.12
CA VAL A 355 12.00 -7.40 -8.74
C VAL A 355 11.37 -7.54 -7.37
N ALA A 356 11.91 -6.85 -6.36
CA ALA A 356 11.47 -6.97 -4.98
C ALA A 356 11.27 -5.60 -4.32
N ARG A 357 10.44 -5.57 -3.28
CA ARG A 357 10.30 -4.42 -2.38
C ARG A 357 10.92 -4.76 -1.03
N MET A 358 11.73 -3.86 -0.46
CA MET A 358 12.30 -4.06 0.87
C MET A 358 11.28 -3.74 1.96
N ARG A 359 11.19 -4.60 2.97
CA ARG A 359 10.38 -4.41 4.18
C ARG A 359 11.19 -4.78 5.40
N LEU A 360 11.50 -3.82 6.27
CA LEU A 360 12.32 -4.06 7.47
C LEU A 360 13.59 -4.89 7.14
N SER A 361 14.28 -4.50 6.07
CA SER A 361 15.47 -5.19 5.53
C SER A 361 15.26 -6.61 4.98
N THR A 362 14.02 -7.03 4.73
CA THR A 362 13.68 -8.30 4.09
C THR A 362 13.05 -8.04 2.71
N PRO A 363 13.57 -8.64 1.62
CA PRO A 363 12.97 -8.48 0.31
C PRO A 363 11.67 -9.28 0.19
N ALA A 364 10.61 -8.64 -0.31
CA ALA A 364 9.38 -9.28 -0.74
C ALA A 364 9.33 -9.29 -2.27
N LEU A 365 9.32 -10.49 -2.87
CA LEU A 365 9.30 -10.64 -4.32
C LEU A 365 7.99 -10.09 -4.92
N LEU A 366 8.11 -9.23 -5.92
CA LEU A 366 6.98 -8.75 -6.72
C LEU A 366 6.89 -9.51 -8.04
N ALA A 367 8.03 -9.75 -8.70
CA ALA A 367 8.09 -10.51 -9.94
C ALA A 367 9.47 -11.13 -10.16
N PHE A 368 9.48 -12.26 -10.88
CA PHE A 368 10.67 -12.79 -11.53
C PHE A 368 10.48 -12.74 -13.04
N VAL A 369 11.45 -12.16 -13.77
CA VAL A 369 11.41 -12.02 -15.22
C VAL A 369 12.56 -12.79 -15.86
N SER A 370 12.25 -13.89 -16.54
CA SER A 370 13.26 -14.70 -17.23
C SER A 370 13.95 -13.90 -18.36
N THR A 371 15.28 -14.00 -18.40
CA THR A 371 16.14 -13.60 -19.54
C THR A 371 16.72 -14.81 -20.28
N ASP A 372 16.17 -15.99 -20.00
CA ASP A 372 16.56 -17.31 -20.48
C ASP A 372 18.04 -17.62 -20.20
N LEU A 373 18.91 -17.51 -21.20
CA LEU A 373 20.27 -18.00 -21.12
C LEU A 373 21.28 -16.91 -20.75
N TRP A 374 20.87 -15.64 -20.81
CA TRP A 374 21.78 -14.49 -20.75
C TRP A 374 21.58 -13.70 -19.47
N GLU A 375 22.68 -13.15 -18.96
CA GLU A 375 22.64 -12.27 -17.80
C GLU A 375 21.77 -11.04 -18.05
N PRO A 376 20.84 -10.74 -17.14
CA PRO A 376 19.84 -9.71 -17.33
C PRO A 376 20.46 -8.32 -17.33
N THR A 377 20.29 -7.56 -18.42
CA THR A 377 20.74 -6.16 -18.48
C THR A 377 19.55 -5.23 -18.58
N LEU A 378 19.61 -4.09 -17.89
CA LEU A 378 18.55 -3.10 -17.85
C LEU A 378 18.92 -1.87 -18.66
N GLY A 379 17.92 -1.29 -19.33
CA GLY A 379 17.98 0.04 -19.93
C GLY A 379 16.80 0.88 -19.46
N GLU A 380 17.04 2.18 -19.31
CA GLU A 380 16.00 3.16 -19.01
C GLU A 380 15.16 3.47 -20.25
N THR A 381 13.96 4.01 -20.02
CA THR A 381 13.08 4.56 -21.04
C THR A 381 12.80 6.03 -20.74
N ASP A 382 11.98 6.68 -21.56
CA ASP A 382 11.52 8.04 -21.30
C ASP A 382 10.59 8.14 -20.07
N SER A 383 10.04 7.00 -19.62
CA SER A 383 9.20 6.90 -18.44
C SER A 383 9.97 6.24 -17.29
N PRO A 384 10.05 6.87 -16.09
CA PRO A 384 10.71 6.23 -14.95
C PRO A 384 9.98 4.95 -14.50
N ARG A 385 8.71 4.80 -14.87
CA ARG A 385 7.88 3.62 -14.57
C ARG A 385 8.13 2.45 -15.50
N GLU A 386 9.00 2.60 -16.50
CA GLU A 386 9.25 1.55 -17.48
C GLU A 386 10.75 1.30 -17.65
N LEU A 387 11.12 0.02 -17.69
CA LEU A 387 12.46 -0.44 -17.95
C LEU A 387 12.47 -1.40 -19.14
N LEU A 388 13.59 -1.42 -19.87
CA LEU A 388 13.89 -2.42 -20.88
C LEU A 388 14.80 -3.48 -20.28
N LEU A 389 14.34 -4.74 -20.26
CA LEU A 389 15.13 -5.89 -19.87
C LEU A 389 15.63 -6.62 -21.11
N TYR A 390 16.95 -6.76 -21.23
CA TYR A 390 17.61 -7.47 -22.31
C TYR A 390 17.98 -8.89 -21.89
N GLY A 391 17.64 -9.86 -22.73
CA GLY A 391 17.94 -11.28 -22.55
C GLY A 391 18.28 -11.96 -23.87
N GLY A 392 18.50 -13.27 -23.82
CA GLY A 392 18.84 -14.03 -25.00
C GLY A 392 18.56 -15.51 -24.84
N ASP A 393 18.04 -16.10 -25.92
CA ASP A 393 17.74 -17.52 -26.02
C ASP A 393 18.31 -18.12 -27.32
N ALA A 394 17.89 -19.34 -27.66
CA ALA A 394 18.38 -20.05 -28.83
C ALA A 394 18.09 -19.32 -30.16
N LEU A 395 17.11 -18.42 -30.21
CA LEU A 395 16.76 -17.63 -31.39
C LEU A 395 17.53 -16.29 -31.46
N GLY A 396 18.31 -15.97 -30.42
CA GLY A 396 19.12 -14.76 -30.32
C GLY A 396 18.60 -13.77 -29.28
N VAL A 397 19.05 -12.52 -29.41
CA VAL A 397 18.74 -11.44 -28.48
C VAL A 397 17.26 -11.07 -28.53
N PHE A 398 16.68 -10.82 -27.37
CA PHE A 398 15.38 -10.18 -27.24
C PHE A 398 15.43 -9.10 -26.16
N ARG A 399 14.42 -8.22 -26.15
CA ARG A 399 14.14 -7.33 -25.03
C ARG A 399 12.69 -7.52 -24.56
N ARG A 400 12.41 -7.15 -23.32
CA ARG A 400 11.07 -7.11 -22.75
C ARG A 400 10.88 -5.77 -22.05
N ARG A 401 9.67 -5.23 -22.11
CA ARG A 401 9.30 -4.05 -21.31
C ARG A 401 8.80 -4.51 -19.95
N ILE A 402 9.35 -3.92 -18.89
CA ILE A 402 8.89 -4.08 -17.51
C ILE A 402 8.22 -2.78 -17.11
N THR A 403 6.98 -2.84 -16.63
CA THR A 403 6.18 -1.68 -16.23
C THR A 403 5.88 -1.72 -14.74
N TYR A 404 5.91 -0.57 -14.08
CA TYR A 404 5.42 -0.40 -12.72
C TYR A 404 4.01 0.20 -12.75
N GLU A 405 3.03 -0.59 -12.32
CA GLU A 405 1.61 -0.23 -12.31
C GLU A 405 1.08 -0.27 -10.88
N TRP A 406 1.24 0.85 -10.17
CA TRP A 406 0.59 1.11 -8.87
C TRP A 406 0.90 0.05 -7.80
N GLY A 407 2.14 -0.46 -7.81
CA GLY A 407 2.64 -1.49 -6.90
C GLY A 407 2.72 -2.88 -7.49
N LYS A 408 2.20 -3.09 -8.71
CA LYS A 408 2.33 -4.33 -9.47
C LYS A 408 3.39 -4.17 -10.56
N ILE A 409 3.99 -5.28 -10.96
CA ILE A 409 4.96 -5.33 -12.06
C ILE A 409 4.29 -5.96 -13.27
N GLY A 410 4.14 -5.19 -14.34
CA GLY A 410 3.74 -5.68 -15.65
C GLY A 410 4.96 -6.11 -16.45
N VAL A 411 4.81 -7.15 -17.27
CA VAL A 411 5.89 -7.67 -18.12
C VAL A 411 5.34 -7.96 -19.50
N ALA A 412 5.85 -7.26 -20.50
CA ALA A 412 5.47 -7.47 -21.89
C ALA A 412 6.11 -8.74 -22.49
N ASP A 413 5.61 -9.12 -23.66
CA ASP A 413 6.17 -10.20 -24.47
C ASP A 413 7.57 -9.89 -25.00
N LYS A 414 8.26 -10.92 -25.50
CA LYS A 414 9.61 -10.78 -26.08
C LYS A 414 9.56 -10.02 -27.41
N GLU A 415 10.24 -8.89 -27.46
CA GLU A 415 10.49 -8.13 -28.68
C GLU A 415 11.86 -8.51 -29.27
N ARG A 416 11.92 -8.75 -30.59
CA ARG A 416 13.17 -9.10 -31.28
C ARG A 416 13.42 -8.16 -32.44
N LYS A 417 14.71 -7.84 -32.68
CA LYS A 417 15.13 -7.15 -33.90
C LYS A 417 14.76 -7.98 -35.12
N ARG A 418 13.91 -7.46 -36.00
CA ARG A 418 13.68 -8.07 -37.33
C ARG A 418 14.84 -7.69 -38.25
N ARG A 419 15.43 -8.68 -38.92
CA ARG A 419 16.36 -8.42 -40.04
C ARG A 419 15.53 -7.96 -41.24
N HIS A 420 15.48 -6.64 -41.51
CA HIS A 420 15.07 -6.18 -42.82
C HIS A 420 16.12 -6.60 -43.86
N LYS A 421 15.76 -7.53 -44.75
CA LYS A 421 16.57 -7.83 -45.94
C LYS A 421 16.63 -6.55 -46.79
N GLY A 422 17.77 -5.84 -46.77
CA GLY A 422 18.08 -4.80 -47.77
C GLY A 422 18.51 -3.42 -47.25
N ARG A 423 18.43 -3.11 -45.96
CA ARG A 423 18.96 -1.83 -45.42
C ARG A 423 19.94 -2.09 -44.27
N ARG A 424 21.16 -1.54 -44.38
CA ARG A 424 22.11 -1.44 -43.26
C ARG A 424 21.58 -0.40 -42.27
N GLY A 425 20.65 -0.82 -41.43
CA GLY A 425 20.09 -0.03 -40.33
C GLY A 425 19.24 -0.96 -39.48
N LEU A 426 19.58 -1.08 -38.20
CA LEU A 426 18.87 -1.92 -37.24
C LEU A 426 17.94 -1.02 -36.42
N SER A 427 16.63 -1.17 -36.58
CA SER A 427 15.64 -0.62 -35.64
C SER A 427 14.98 -1.76 -34.86
N PHE A 428 14.50 -1.43 -33.66
CA PHE A 428 13.50 -2.22 -32.96
C PHE A 428 12.15 -1.57 -33.27
N ASP A 429 11.14 -2.37 -33.61
CA ASP A 429 9.75 -1.89 -33.70
C ASP A 429 9.11 -1.85 -32.31
#